data_AF-A0A7R8WXH4-F1
#
_entry.id   AF-A0A7R8WXH4-F1
#
_cell.length_a   1.000
_cell.length_b   1.000
_cell.length_c   1.000
_cell.angle_alpha   90.00
_cell.angle_beta   90.00
_cell.angle_gamma   90.00
#
_symmetry.space_group_name_H-M   'P 1'
#
loop_
_entity.id
_entity.type
_entity.pdbx_description
1 polymer ?
#
loop_
_entity_poly.entity_id
_entity_poly.type
_entity_poly.pdbx_seq_one_letter_code
_entity_poly.pdbx_strand_id
1 'polypeptide(L)' 'MVTLLDVSVSKDLAYAKVWFDVLDAEQGKIAEETLNHAAGFLRRELGRGLKLRITPALKFFYDDTQIR' A
#
# COMPACT_ATOMS: atom_id res chain seq x y z
N MET A 1 -11.13 -8.32 4.96
CA MET A 1 -9.72 -8.76 5.14
C MET A 1 -8.93 -8.18 3.99
N VAL A 2 -7.76 -7.57 4.26
CA VAL A 2 -6.89 -6.98 3.23
C VAL A 2 -5.70 -7.92 3.02
N THR A 3 -5.41 -8.27 1.78
CA THR A 3 -4.29 -9.11 1.39
C THR A 3 -3.33 -8.31 0.52
N LEU A 4 -2.03 -8.33 0.84
CA LEU A 4 -1.01 -7.73 0.00
C LEU A 4 -0.64 -8.71 -1.12
N LEU A 5 -0.65 -8.24 -2.37
CA LEU A 5 -0.32 -9.04 -3.54
C LEU A 5 1.13 -8.85 -3.93
N ASP A 6 1.51 -7.60 -4.20
CA ASP A 6 2.86 -7.25 -4.65
C ASP A 6 3.25 -5.84 -4.19
N VAL A 7 4.56 -5.57 -4.14
CA VAL A 7 5.11 -4.27 -3.80
C VAL A 7 6.27 -3.93 -4.75
N SER A 8 6.06 -2.91 -5.59
CA SER A 8 7.11 -2.37 -6.46
C SER A 8 7.71 -1.13 -5.83
N VAL A 9 8.97 -1.23 -5.43
CA VAL A 9 9.74 -0.10 -4.91
C VAL A 9 10.62 0.50 -6.00
N SER A 10 10.68 1.82 -6.06
CA SER A 10 11.57 2.52 -6.98
C SER A 10 13.03 2.31 -6.63
N LYS A 11 13.91 2.34 -7.65
CA LYS A 11 15.36 2.16 -7.46
C LYS A 11 15.99 3.23 -6.54
N ASP A 12 15.41 4.42 -6.51
CA ASP A 12 15.82 5.54 -5.67
C ASP A 12 15.12 5.58 -4.30
N LEU A 13 14.28 4.58 -3.98
CA LEU A 13 13.48 4.51 -2.74
C LEU A 13 12.58 5.73 -2.51
N ALA A 14 12.28 6.52 -3.54
CA ALA A 14 11.40 7.67 -3.43
C ALA A 14 9.92 7.26 -3.32
N TYR A 15 9.51 6.22 -4.05
CA TYR A 15 8.12 5.76 -4.11
C TYR A 15 8.02 4.23 -4.07
N ALA A 16 6.95 3.74 -3.45
CA ALA A 16 6.61 2.34 -3.39
C ALA A 16 5.13 2.17 -3.75
N LYS A 17 4.86 1.39 -4.80
CA LYS A 17 3.52 0.99 -5.19
C LYS A 17 3.19 -0.31 -4.50
N VAL A 18 2.09 -0.35 -3.77
CA VAL A 18 1.61 -1.52 -3.05
C VAL A 18 0.29 -1.95 -3.66
N TRP A 19 0.27 -3.15 -4.24
CA TRP A 19 -0.95 -3.77 -4.73
C TRP A 19 -1.56 -4.61 -3.63
N PHE A 20 -2.86 -4.43 -3.44
CA PHE A 20 -3.60 -5.17 -2.45
C PHE A 20 -4.96 -5.57 -3.00
N ASP A 21 -5.50 -6.61 -2.40
CA ASP A 21 -6.82 -7.12 -2.67
C ASP A 21 -7.65 -7.16 -1.38
N VAL A 22 -8.97 -7.12 -1.54
CA VAL A 22 -9.94 -7.24 -0.46
C VAL A 22 -10.95 -8.31 -0.79
N LEU A 23 -11.30 -9.09 0.23
CA LEU A 23 -12.27 -10.17 0.09
C LEU A 23 -13.68 -9.68 -0.30
N ASP A 24 -13.99 -8.41 -0.05
CA ASP A 24 -15.26 -7.77 -0.42
C ASP A 24 -14.99 -6.68 -1.47
N ALA A 25 -15.32 -6.98 -2.73
CA ALA A 25 -15.06 -6.11 -3.87
C ALA A 25 -15.79 -4.76 -3.79
N GLU A 26 -16.96 -4.70 -3.13
CA GLU A 26 -17.68 -3.43 -2.95
C GLU A 26 -16.91 -2.45 -2.05
N GLN A 27 -16.06 -2.98 -1.16
CA GLN A 27 -15.22 -2.18 -0.27
C GLN A 27 -13.86 -1.83 -0.87
N GLY A 28 -13.49 -2.33 -2.06
CA GLY A 28 -12.16 -2.16 -2.64
C GLY A 28 -11.72 -0.71 -2.77
N LYS A 29 -12.59 0.14 -3.35
CA LYS A 29 -12.30 1.57 -3.50
C LYS A 29 -12.22 2.32 -2.17
N ILE A 30 -13.12 2.00 -1.24
CA ILE A 30 -13.14 2.61 0.10
C ILE A 30 -11.87 2.23 0.86
N ALA A 31 -11.45 0.97 0.75
CA ALA A 31 -10.21 0.47 1.34
C ALA A 31 -8.99 1.17 0.72
N GLU A 32 -8.97 1.38 -0.59
CA GLU A 32 -7.90 2.12 -1.28
C GLU A 32 -7.76 3.55 -0.76
N GLU A 33 -8.86 4.29 -0.66
CA GLU A 33 -8.85 5.65 -0.12
C GLU A 33 -8.40 5.67 1.34
N THR A 34 -8.92 4.75 2.15
CA THR A 34 -8.61 4.65 3.58
C THR A 34 -7.12 4.32 3.80
N LEU A 35 -6.57 3.37 3.01
CA LEU A 35 -5.16 2.99 3.07
C LEU A 35 -4.25 4.12 2.58
N ASN A 36 -4.63 4.83 1.53
CA ASN A 36 -3.88 5.99 1.05
C ASN A 36 -3.91 7.14 2.06
N HIS A 37 -5.02 7.35 2.77
CA HIS A 37 -5.08 8.31 3.88
C HIS A 37 -4.20 7.87 5.06
N ALA A 38 -4.17 6.57 5.37
CA ALA A 38 -3.31 5.99 6.40
C ALA A 38 -1.83 5.84 5.98
N ALA A 39 -1.48 6.10 4.71
CA ALA A 39 -0.15 5.87 4.17
C ALA A 39 0.95 6.64 4.93
N GLY A 40 0.66 7.85 5.40
CA GLY A 40 1.60 8.64 6.21
C GLY A 40 1.91 7.99 7.56
N PHE A 41 0.91 7.42 8.21
CA PHE A 41 1.08 6.68 9.46
C PHE A 41 1.91 5.40 9.24
N LEU A 42 1.57 4.62 8.22
CA LEU A 42 2.28 3.39 7.85
C LEU A 42 3.74 3.67 7.48
N ARG A 43 3.99 4.75 6.74
CA ARG A 43 5.35 5.20 6.42
C ARG A 43 6.16 5.52 7.67
N ARG A 44 5.57 6.20 8.66
CA ARG A 44 6.24 6.52 9.93
C ARG A 44 6.61 5.26 10.69
N GLU A 45 5.68 4.31 10.81
CA GLU A 45 5.93 3.05 11.52
C GLU A 45 6.97 2.18 10.81
N LEU A 46 6.93 2.11 9.47
CA LEU A 46 7.97 1.43 8.68
C LEU A 46 9.35 2.05 8.87
N GLY A 47 9.44 3.38 8.90
CA GLY A 47 10.69 4.09 9.17
C GLY A 47 11.27 3.74 10.55
N ARG A 48 10.41 3.60 11.57
CA ARG A 48 10.82 3.21 12.93
C ARG A 48 11.24 1.75 13.01
N GLY A 49 10.51 0.85 12.37
CA GLY A 49 10.78 -0.59 12.41
C GLY A 49 12.02 -1.01 11.62
N LEU A 50 12.16 -0.49 10.40
CA LEU A 50 13.23 -0.88 9.48
C LEU A 50 14.50 -0.02 9.60
N LYS A 51 14.49 1.02 10.46
CA LYS A 51 15.60 1.98 10.65
C LYS A 51 16.12 2.58 9.33
N LEU A 52 15.22 2.79 8.38
CA LEU A 52 15.58 3.33 7.06
C LEU A 52 15.87 4.82 7.15
N ARG A 53 16.93 5.27 6.49
CA ARG A 53 17.25 6.70 6.35
C ARG A 53 16.18 7.44 5.54
N ILE A 54 15.67 6.79 4.50
CA ILE A 54 14.62 7.28 3.63
C ILE A 54 13.56 6.19 3.53
N THR A 55 12.35 6.48 3.99
CA THR A 55 11.21 5.59 3.76
C THR A 55 10.51 6.03 2.47
N PRO A 56 10.16 5.13 1.54
CA PRO A 56 9.47 5.49 0.31
C PRO A 56 8.07 6.04 0.58
N ALA A 57 7.54 6.83 -0.35
CA ALA A 57 6.13 7.22 -0.34
C ALA A 57 5.28 6.02 -0.74
N LEU A 58 4.47 5.52 0.18
CA LEU A 58 3.57 4.40 -0.06
C LEU A 58 2.36 4.91 -0.84
N LYS A 59 2.04 4.21 -1.92
CA LYS A 59 0.79 4.42 -2.65
C LYS A 59 0.12 3.08 -2.87
N PHE A 60 -1.11 2.96 -2.37
CA PHE A 60 -1.87 1.73 -2.42
C PHE A 60 -2.76 1.73 -3.66
N PHE A 61 -2.80 0.58 -4.33
CA PHE A 61 -3.61 0.33 -5.52
C PHE A 61 -4.44 -0.92 -5.27
N TYR A 62 -5.76 -0.79 -5.40
CA TYR A 62 -6.65 -1.93 -5.37
C TYR A 62 -6.55 -2.69 -6.69
N ASP A 63 -6.34 -4.01 -6.61
CA ASP A 63 -6.32 -4.89 -7.76
C ASP A 63 -7.69 -5.60 -7.89
N ASP A 64 -8.43 -5.30 -8.94
CA ASP A 64 -9.76 -5.88 -9.22
C ASP A 64 -9.69 -7.15 -10.07
N THR A 65 -8.49 -7.68 -10.35
CA THR A 65 -8.30 -8.81 -11.27
C THR A 65 -8.97 -10.11 -10.84
N GLN A 66 -9.38 -10.25 -9.57
CA GLN A 66 -10.21 -11.39 -9.11
C GLN A 66 -11.66 -11.36 -9.62
N ILE A 67 -12.14 -10.24 -10.17
CA ILE A 67 -13.51 -10.11 -10.70
C ILE A 67 -13.62 -10.65 -12.14
N ARG A 68 -12.54 -11.21 -12.71
CA ARG A 68 -12.49 -11.66 -14.10
C ARG A 68 -12.74 -13.15 -14.31
#